data_AF-A0A7S4JQF1-F1
#
_entry.id   AF-A0A7S4JQF1-F1
#
_cell.length_a   1.000
_cell.length_b   1.000
_cell.length_c   1.000
_cell.angle_alpha   90.00
_cell.angle_beta   90.00
_cell.angle_gamma   90.00
#
_symmetry.space_group_name_H-M   'P 1'
#
loop_
_entity.id
_entity.type
_entity.pdbx_description
1 polymer ?
#
loop_
_entity_poly.entity_id
_entity_poly.type
_entity_poly.pdbx_seq_one_letter_code
_entity_poly.pdbx_strand_id
1 'polypeptide(L)'
;LNEPTTWCVVESLFRSSHLDTHPLDVFIWHDEPLSLSPRSVSLLSQVKQLRGNIHFVLLNFQTIFFSTPLVKLYTPEGLSDLRNETMWDKYGRLWRQNLCNAARMAILYKFGGTYIDLDHIVFRDVRLLPSPGLTFQSASRPNNAAMSFPLRHPFLEKMMTKFVLTYDGNAWGHNGPDLLKGMVHSCR
;
A
#
# COMPACT_ATOMS: atom_id res chain seq x y z
N LEU A 1 27.02 -5.96 -1.19
CA LEU A 1 26.33 -4.66 -0.95
C LEU A 1 25.03 -4.70 -1.72
N ASN A 2 23.92 -4.44 -1.01
CA ASN A 2 22.61 -4.06 -1.55
C ASN A 2 21.78 -5.13 -2.26
N GLU A 3 21.22 -6.06 -1.49
CA GLU A 3 19.79 -6.30 -1.66
C GLU A 3 19.07 -5.44 -0.63
N PRO A 4 18.36 -4.36 -1.02
CA PRO A 4 17.43 -3.77 -0.10
C PRO A 4 16.34 -4.82 0.16
N THR A 5 16.36 -5.39 1.36
CA THR A 5 15.25 -6.14 1.93
C THR A 5 14.08 -5.18 2.10
N THR A 6 13.38 -4.86 1.02
CA THR A 6 12.03 -4.32 1.09
C THR A 6 11.11 -5.38 0.52
N TRP A 7 10.94 -6.39 1.36
CA TRP A 7 9.68 -7.06 1.59
C TRP A 7 8.54 -6.05 1.57
N CYS A 8 7.42 -6.42 0.98
CA CYS A 8 6.35 -5.51 0.72
C CYS A 8 5.55 -5.25 2.00
N VAL A 9 6.01 -4.23 2.72
CA VAL A 9 5.31 -3.67 3.88
C VAL A 9 4.32 -2.63 3.35
N VAL A 10 3.05 -2.75 3.74
CA VAL A 10 2.04 -1.72 3.48
C VAL A 10 1.81 -1.01 4.80
N GLU A 11 2.32 0.19 4.86
CA GLU A 11 3.13 0.58 5.99
C GLU A 11 2.35 1.26 7.12
N SER A 12 1.22 1.89 6.84
CA SER A 12 0.26 2.20 7.90
C SER A 12 -1.14 2.38 7.33
N LEU A 13 -2.15 1.86 8.03
CA LEU A 13 -3.54 2.28 7.85
C LEU A 13 -4.06 2.85 9.17
N PHE A 14 -4.58 4.07 9.10
CA PHE A 14 -5.25 4.74 10.21
C PHE A 14 -6.77 4.62 10.06
N ARG A 15 -7.43 4.12 11.09
CA ARG A 15 -8.89 3.98 11.10
C ARG A 15 -9.48 4.72 12.29
N SER A 16 -10.29 5.74 12.02
CA SER A 16 -11.09 6.40 13.05
C SER A 16 -12.40 5.64 13.21
N SER A 17 -12.77 5.28 14.44
CA SER A 17 -14.19 5.10 14.72
C SER A 17 -14.86 6.48 14.67
N HIS A 18 -16.11 6.56 14.23
CA HIS A 18 -16.86 7.83 14.16
C HIS A 18 -17.16 8.45 15.53
N LEU A 19 -16.52 7.97 16.60
CA LEU A 19 -16.68 8.42 17.96
C LEU A 19 -15.32 9.00 18.41
N ASP A 20 -15.24 10.34 18.46
CA ASP A 20 -14.05 11.18 18.73
C ASP A 20 -13.22 10.82 19.99
N THR A 21 -13.67 9.84 20.78
CA THR A 21 -13.07 9.42 22.04
C THR A 21 -12.17 8.18 21.93
N HIS A 22 -12.13 7.48 20.79
CA HIS A 22 -11.32 6.27 20.66
C HIS A 22 -9.88 6.57 20.20
N PRO A 23 -8.89 5.82 20.71
CA PRO A 23 -7.52 5.87 20.20
C PRO A 23 -7.47 5.54 18.69
N LEU A 24 -6.68 6.30 17.92
CA LEU A 24 -6.44 6.09 16.49
C LEU A 24 -5.71 4.77 16.15
N ASP A 25 -6.41 3.70 15.76
CA ASP A 25 -5.75 2.43 15.44
C ASP A 25 -4.80 2.55 14.25
N VAL A 26 -3.57 2.07 14.42
CA VAL A 26 -2.50 2.03 13.41
C VAL A 26 -2.25 0.59 13.01
N PHE A 27 -2.47 0.24 11.74
CA PHE A 27 -2.20 -1.10 11.23
C PHE A 27 -0.97 -1.11 10.34
N ILE A 28 0.06 -1.87 10.71
CA ILE A 28 1.28 -2.07 9.93
C ILE A 28 1.19 -3.44 9.26
N TRP A 29 1.08 -3.46 7.93
CA TRP A 29 0.95 -4.69 7.16
C TRP A 29 2.32 -5.13 6.64
N HIS A 30 2.65 -6.40 6.78
CA HIS A 30 3.95 -6.94 6.36
C HIS A 30 3.77 -8.27 5.63
N ASP A 31 4.52 -8.55 4.56
CA ASP A 31 4.34 -9.75 3.72
C ASP A 31 5.19 -10.97 4.15
N GLU A 32 6.06 -10.83 5.15
CA GLU A 32 6.78 -11.94 5.77
C GLU A 32 6.27 -12.28 7.16
N PRO A 33 6.15 -13.58 7.52
CA PRO A 33 6.08 -13.98 8.91
C PRO A 33 7.30 -13.43 9.66
N LEU A 34 7.03 -12.52 10.60
CA LEU A 34 8.07 -11.79 11.33
C LEU A 34 8.99 -12.70 12.19
N SER A 35 8.72 -14.01 12.24
CA SER A 35 9.50 -15.06 12.89
C SER A 35 10.62 -15.68 12.05
N LEU A 36 10.78 -15.31 10.78
CA LEU A 36 11.65 -16.05 9.84
C LEU A 36 13.12 -15.59 9.80
N SER A 37 13.48 -14.44 10.37
CA SER A 37 14.89 -14.02 10.46
C SER A 37 15.27 -13.45 11.84
N PRO A 38 16.52 -13.63 12.30
CA PRO A 38 16.99 -13.04 13.56
C PRO A 38 16.81 -11.51 13.63
N ARG A 39 16.93 -10.82 12.48
CA ARG A 39 16.67 -9.37 12.38
C ARG A 39 15.18 -9.07 12.54
N SER A 40 14.31 -9.84 11.90
CA SER A 40 12.85 -9.70 12.00
C SER A 40 12.36 -9.94 13.44
N VAL A 41 12.97 -10.91 14.14
CA VAL A 41 12.67 -11.22 15.55
C VAL A 41 13.14 -10.10 16.50
N SER A 42 14.31 -9.49 16.25
CA SER A 42 14.79 -8.34 17.02
C SER A 42 13.95 -7.08 16.77
N LEU A 43 13.56 -6.83 15.51
CA LEU A 43 12.65 -5.73 15.18
C LEU A 43 11.28 -5.94 15.85
N LEU A 44 10.74 -7.16 15.78
CA LEU A 44 9.51 -7.54 16.49
C LEU A 44 9.57 -7.26 17.98
N SER A 45 10.68 -7.59 18.64
CA SER A 45 10.76 -7.43 20.09
C SER A 45 10.79 -5.94 20.47
N GLN A 46 11.42 -5.09 19.67
CA GLN A 46 11.39 -3.63 19.84
C GLN A 46 10.00 -3.06 19.52
N VAL A 47 9.39 -3.56 18.45
CA VAL A 47 8.07 -3.15 17.99
C VAL A 47 6.97 -3.55 18.97
N LYS A 48 7.02 -4.76 19.55
CA LYS A 48 6.08 -5.22 20.58
C LYS A 48 6.21 -4.43 21.89
N GLN A 49 7.33 -3.75 22.10
CA GLN A 49 7.50 -2.83 23.22
C GLN A 49 6.84 -1.46 22.95
N LEU A 50 6.51 -1.15 21.69
CA LEU A 50 5.70 0.04 21.39
C LEU A 50 4.36 -0.11 22.10
N ARG A 51 4.09 0.80 23.03
CA ARG A 51 2.82 0.87 23.73
C ARG A 51 1.84 1.69 22.90
N GLY A 52 0.60 1.21 22.82
CA GLY A 52 -0.47 1.92 22.13
C GLY A 52 -1.33 0.97 21.30
N ASN A 53 -2.11 1.58 20.43
CA ASN A 53 -3.06 1.01 19.49
C ASN A 53 -2.41 0.75 18.13
N ILE A 54 -1.26 0.08 18.14
CA ILE A 54 -0.50 -0.31 16.95
C ILE A 54 -0.65 -1.82 16.76
N HIS A 55 -1.09 -2.23 15.57
CA HIS A 55 -1.41 -3.60 15.21
C HIS A 55 -0.54 -4.05 14.05
N PHE A 56 0.10 -5.22 14.19
CA PHE A 56 0.89 -5.83 13.11
C PHE A 56 0.05 -6.91 12.42
N VAL A 57 -0.07 -6.80 11.10
CA VAL A 57 -0.92 -7.67 10.30
C VAL A 57 -0.12 -8.34 9.19
N LEU A 58 -0.13 -9.67 9.16
CA LEU A 58 0.49 -10.41 8.06
C LEU A 58 -0.33 -10.19 6.78
N LEU A 59 0.30 -9.57 5.80
CA LEU A 59 -0.25 -9.28 4.48
C LEU A 59 -0.22 -10.54 3.62
N ASN A 60 -1.40 -10.91 3.14
CA ASN A 60 -1.54 -11.89 2.09
C ASN A 60 -2.08 -11.18 0.83
N PHE A 61 -1.25 -11.05 -0.20
CA PHE A 61 -1.62 -10.35 -1.43
C PHE A 61 -2.80 -10.97 -2.16
N GLN A 62 -2.90 -12.30 -2.17
CA GLN A 62 -4.03 -12.99 -2.80
C GLN A 62 -5.33 -12.62 -2.09
N THR A 63 -5.34 -12.67 -0.76
CA THR A 63 -6.50 -12.29 0.06
C THR A 63 -6.85 -10.81 -0.09
N ILE A 64 -5.85 -9.92 -0.09
CA ILE A 64 -6.12 -8.48 -0.16
C ILE A 64 -6.59 -8.05 -1.54
N PHE A 65 -6.11 -8.69 -2.62
CA PHE A 65 -6.55 -8.35 -3.98
C PHE A 65 -7.83 -9.06 -4.38
N PHE A 66 -8.22 -10.15 -3.71
CA PHE A 66 -9.50 -10.81 -3.95
C PHE A 66 -10.67 -9.81 -3.88
N SER A 67 -11.63 -9.93 -4.81
CA SER A 67 -12.74 -8.96 -4.96
C SER A 67 -12.31 -7.51 -5.25
N THR A 68 -11.14 -7.31 -5.84
CA THR A 68 -10.70 -6.03 -6.41
C THR A 68 -10.24 -6.24 -7.84
N PRO A 69 -10.13 -5.19 -8.68
CA PRO A 69 -9.56 -5.32 -10.02
C PRO A 69 -8.15 -5.93 -10.04
N LEU A 70 -7.39 -5.76 -8.95
CA LEU A 70 -6.06 -6.34 -8.79
C LEU A 70 -6.09 -7.86 -8.72
N VAL A 71 -7.23 -8.54 -8.56
CA VAL A 71 -7.25 -10.02 -8.63
C VAL A 71 -6.81 -10.54 -10.00
N LYS A 72 -6.97 -9.74 -11.06
CA LYS A 72 -6.48 -10.04 -12.41
C LYS A 72 -4.95 -10.08 -12.49
N LEU A 73 -4.30 -9.51 -11.48
CA LEU A 73 -2.91 -9.77 -11.26
C LEU A 73 -2.67 -11.26 -11.07
N TYR A 74 -3.59 -12.15 -10.64
CA TYR A 74 -3.33 -13.58 -10.35
C TYR A 74 -3.97 -14.63 -11.28
N THR A 75 -4.65 -14.26 -12.37
CA THR A 75 -5.34 -15.25 -13.23
C THR A 75 -4.35 -16.03 -14.12
N PRO A 76 -4.75 -17.08 -14.86
CA PRO A 76 -3.87 -17.74 -15.85
C PRO A 76 -3.38 -16.78 -16.95
N GLU A 77 -4.14 -15.73 -17.26
CA GLU A 77 -3.68 -14.59 -18.09
C GLU A 77 -2.86 -13.54 -17.29
N GLY A 78 -2.63 -13.78 -15.99
CA GLY A 78 -1.88 -12.99 -15.00
C GLY A 78 -0.86 -13.82 -14.16
N LEU A 79 -0.47 -13.32 -12.99
CA LEU A 79 0.44 -13.85 -11.93
C LEU A 79 -0.08 -15.14 -11.30
N SER A 80 0.01 -16.27 -11.98
CA SER A 80 -0.28 -17.56 -11.35
C SER A 80 0.70 -17.96 -10.23
N ASP A 81 1.78 -17.23 -9.96
CA ASP A 81 2.69 -17.56 -8.85
C ASP A 81 3.53 -16.36 -8.36
N LEU A 82 3.18 -15.76 -7.22
CA LEU A 82 3.93 -14.65 -6.60
C LEU A 82 5.24 -15.06 -5.93
N ARG A 83 5.46 -16.37 -5.76
CA ARG A 83 6.52 -16.89 -4.91
C ARG A 83 7.76 -17.34 -5.68
N ASN A 84 7.74 -17.28 -7.01
CA ASN A 84 8.85 -17.74 -7.84
C ASN A 84 9.82 -16.61 -8.21
N GLU A 85 11.11 -16.92 -8.22
CA GLU A 85 12.21 -15.99 -8.50
C GLU A 85 12.19 -15.44 -9.95
N THR A 86 11.36 -16.00 -10.84
CA THR A 86 11.13 -15.53 -12.22
C THR A 86 10.25 -14.29 -12.33
N MET A 87 9.84 -13.70 -11.20
CA MET A 87 9.05 -12.45 -11.14
C MET A 87 9.75 -11.28 -11.83
N TRP A 88 11.08 -11.23 -11.84
CA TRP A 88 11.84 -10.20 -12.55
C TRP A 88 11.58 -10.22 -14.06
N ASP A 89 11.55 -11.40 -14.66
CA ASP A 89 11.36 -11.56 -16.10
C ASP A 89 9.91 -11.26 -16.52
N LYS A 90 8.95 -11.56 -15.64
CA LYS A 90 7.51 -11.40 -15.94
C LYS A 90 6.93 -10.04 -15.51
N TYR A 91 7.44 -9.42 -14.44
CA TYR A 91 6.90 -8.20 -13.82
C TYR A 91 7.90 -7.07 -13.74
N GLY A 92 9.05 -7.23 -14.39
CA GLY A 92 10.10 -6.23 -14.43
C GLY A 92 10.79 -6.00 -13.09
N ARG A 93 11.80 -5.16 -13.14
CA ARG A 93 12.70 -4.94 -12.01
C ARG A 93 12.08 -4.35 -10.75
N LEU A 94 10.96 -3.66 -10.90
CA LEU A 94 10.27 -2.94 -9.81
C LEU A 94 9.06 -3.71 -9.28
N TRP A 95 8.94 -5.00 -9.58
CA TRP A 95 7.77 -5.80 -9.22
C TRP A 95 7.40 -5.70 -7.74
N ARG A 96 8.39 -5.68 -6.82
CA ARG A 96 8.16 -5.52 -5.36
C ARG A 96 7.51 -4.18 -5.04
N GLN A 97 8.09 -3.08 -5.50
CA GLN A 97 7.54 -1.74 -5.30
C GLN A 97 6.13 -1.63 -5.88
N ASN A 98 5.91 -2.24 -7.04
CA ASN A 98 4.61 -2.23 -7.71
C ASN A 98 3.56 -3.05 -6.94
N LEU A 99 3.92 -4.20 -6.33
CA LEU A 99 3.00 -4.92 -5.44
C LEU A 99 2.60 -4.07 -4.23
N CYS A 100 3.49 -3.25 -3.70
CA CYS A 100 3.17 -2.39 -2.56
C CYS A 100 2.29 -1.19 -2.97
N ASN A 101 2.51 -0.66 -4.18
CA ASN A 101 1.60 0.30 -4.81
C ASN A 101 0.20 -0.29 -5.02
N ALA A 102 0.11 -1.56 -5.44
CA ALA A 102 -1.16 -2.26 -5.57
C ALA A 102 -1.83 -2.46 -4.20
N ALA A 103 -1.09 -2.91 -3.20
CA ALA A 103 -1.65 -3.25 -1.90
C ALA A 103 -2.08 -2.05 -1.07
N ARG A 104 -1.41 -0.89 -1.14
CA ARG A 104 -1.93 0.33 -0.52
C ARG A 104 -3.30 0.75 -1.08
N MET A 105 -3.51 0.58 -2.40
CA MET A 105 -4.82 0.84 -3.02
C MET A 105 -5.86 -0.18 -2.57
N ALA A 106 -5.51 -1.47 -2.53
CA ALA A 106 -6.41 -2.54 -2.11
C ALA A 106 -6.84 -2.38 -0.63
N ILE A 107 -5.90 -2.04 0.24
CA ILE A 107 -6.14 -1.82 1.67
C ILE A 107 -7.08 -0.63 1.88
N LEU A 108 -6.79 0.53 1.26
CA LEU A 108 -7.69 1.68 1.31
C LEU A 108 -9.07 1.35 0.74
N TYR A 109 -9.15 0.60 -0.36
CA TYR A 109 -10.42 0.22 -0.95
C TYR A 109 -11.24 -0.69 -0.04
N LYS A 110 -10.60 -1.64 0.65
CA LYS A 110 -11.26 -2.64 1.51
C LYS A 110 -11.57 -2.16 2.92
N PHE A 111 -10.84 -1.18 3.43
CA PHE A 111 -10.96 -0.76 4.82
C PHE A 111 -11.25 0.74 5.00
N GLY A 112 -11.08 1.55 3.95
CA GLY A 112 -11.10 3.01 4.06
C GLY A 112 -9.98 3.52 4.96
N GLY A 113 -10.04 4.80 5.34
CA GLY A 113 -9.09 5.43 6.25
C GLY A 113 -7.95 6.13 5.53
N THR A 114 -6.82 6.27 6.22
CA THR A 114 -5.63 6.96 5.69
C THR A 114 -4.46 6.00 5.62
N TYR A 115 -3.82 5.93 4.45
CA TYR A 115 -2.57 5.24 4.23
C TYR A 115 -1.41 6.25 4.29
N ILE A 116 -0.30 5.89 4.93
CA ILE A 116 0.96 6.65 4.94
C ILE A 116 2.14 5.65 4.92
N ASP A 117 3.19 5.93 4.12
CA ASP A 117 4.46 5.19 4.20
C ASP A 117 5.12 5.40 5.61
N LEU A 118 5.84 4.41 6.14
CA LEU A 118 6.34 4.43 7.54
C LEU A 118 7.50 5.42 7.74
N ASP A 119 8.10 5.90 6.66
CA ASP A 119 9.17 6.89 6.66
C ASP A 119 8.65 8.33 6.83
N HIS A 120 7.34 8.53 7.00
CA HIS A 120 6.74 9.82 7.27
C HIS A 120 6.69 10.13 8.77
N ILE A 121 7.18 11.31 9.14
CA ILE A 121 6.99 11.88 10.47
C ILE A 121 5.72 12.73 10.48
N VAL A 122 4.77 12.37 11.33
CA VAL A 122 3.47 13.04 11.43
C VAL A 122 3.50 14.11 12.54
N PHE A 123 3.37 15.38 12.16
CA PHE A 123 3.39 16.51 13.09
C PHE A 123 2.02 16.91 13.65
N ARG A 124 0.94 16.52 12.96
CA ARG A 124 -0.45 16.85 13.33
C ARG A 124 -1.33 15.63 13.19
N ASP A 125 -2.43 15.64 13.90
CA ASP A 125 -3.40 14.54 13.88
C ASP A 125 -3.84 14.19 12.45
N VAL A 126 -3.62 12.94 12.05
CA VAL A 126 -3.97 12.45 10.71
C VAL A 126 -5.47 12.44 10.45
N ARG A 127 -6.31 12.49 11.51
CA ARG A 127 -7.77 12.61 11.40
C ARG A 127 -8.19 13.94 10.78
N LEU A 128 -7.31 14.93 10.77
CA LEU A 128 -7.52 16.22 10.12
C LEU A 128 -7.31 16.18 8.60
N LEU A 129 -6.83 15.06 8.05
CA LEU A 129 -6.67 14.92 6.60
C LEU A 129 -8.04 14.79 5.92
N PRO A 130 -8.26 15.48 4.79
CA PRO A 130 -9.50 15.35 4.04
C PRO A 130 -9.66 13.93 3.48
N SER A 131 -10.90 13.45 3.40
CA SER A 131 -11.25 12.14 2.84
C SER A 131 -12.46 12.28 1.89
N PRO A 132 -12.31 12.02 0.56
CA PRO A 132 -11.08 11.62 -0.11
C PRO A 132 -10.03 12.73 -0.14
N GLY A 133 -8.75 12.36 -0.04
CA GLY A 133 -7.62 13.27 -0.03
C GLY A 133 -6.36 12.63 -0.59
N LEU A 134 -5.61 13.42 -1.36
CA LEU A 134 -4.34 13.03 -1.96
C LEU A 134 -3.23 13.94 -1.46
N THR A 135 -2.02 13.41 -1.37
CA THR A 135 -0.83 14.21 -1.05
C THR A 135 -0.06 14.59 -2.30
N PHE A 136 0.64 15.72 -2.22
CA PHE A 136 1.48 16.25 -3.28
C PHE A 136 2.90 16.35 -2.75
N GLN A 137 3.84 15.71 -3.43
CA GLN A 137 5.27 15.84 -3.12
C GLN A 137 5.86 17.17 -3.62
N SER A 138 5.19 17.82 -4.57
CA SER A 138 5.45 19.18 -5.02
C SER A 138 4.20 19.77 -5.66
N ALA A 139 4.20 21.08 -5.95
CA ALA A 139 3.02 21.83 -6.42
C ALA A 139 2.23 21.19 -7.57
N SER A 140 2.88 20.42 -8.45
CA SER A 140 2.24 19.78 -9.61
C SER A 140 2.34 18.25 -9.61
N ARG A 141 2.87 17.65 -8.54
CA ARG A 141 3.19 16.22 -8.51
C ARG A 141 2.49 15.52 -7.35
N PRO A 142 1.32 14.91 -7.59
CA PRO A 142 0.71 14.05 -6.59
C PRO A 142 1.59 12.84 -6.31
N ASN A 143 1.52 12.32 -5.09
CA ASN A 143 2.21 11.11 -4.65
C ASN A 143 1.20 10.17 -3.97
N ASN A 144 1.41 8.87 -4.10
CA ASN A 144 0.63 7.84 -3.44
C ASN A 144 1.28 7.33 -2.14
N ALA A 145 2.31 8.02 -1.63
CA ALA A 145 2.95 7.76 -0.33
C ALA A 145 2.05 8.09 0.87
N ALA A 146 1.07 8.99 0.68
CA ALA A 146 0.02 9.23 1.65
C ALA A 146 -1.31 9.55 0.95
N MET A 147 -2.39 8.87 1.34
CA MET A 147 -3.71 8.97 0.72
C MET A 147 -4.80 8.67 1.74
N SER A 148 -5.92 9.40 1.69
CA SER A 148 -7.09 9.12 2.53
C SER A 148 -8.32 8.90 1.65
N PHE A 149 -9.08 7.86 1.93
CA PHE A 149 -10.29 7.55 1.17
C PHE A 149 -11.36 6.91 2.06
N PRO A 150 -12.66 7.16 1.77
CA PRO A 150 -13.71 6.35 2.35
C PRO A 150 -13.65 4.92 1.80
N LEU A 151 -14.25 3.99 2.54
CA LEU A 151 -14.37 2.59 2.16
C LEU A 151 -14.97 2.46 0.73
N ARG A 152 -14.36 1.59 -0.10
CA ARG A 152 -14.81 1.27 -1.47
C ARG A 152 -14.95 2.47 -2.42
N HIS A 153 -14.14 3.51 -2.25
CA HIS A 153 -14.24 4.70 -3.09
C HIS A 153 -14.00 4.37 -4.59
N PRO A 154 -14.88 4.79 -5.53
CA PRO A 154 -14.77 4.43 -6.96
C PRO A 154 -13.48 4.87 -7.64
N PHE A 155 -12.84 5.93 -7.15
CA PHE A 155 -11.53 6.36 -7.66
C PHE A 155 -10.47 5.28 -7.50
N LEU A 156 -10.43 4.59 -6.35
CA LEU A 156 -9.48 3.52 -6.09
C LEU A 156 -9.75 2.31 -6.98
N GLU A 157 -11.01 1.97 -7.22
CA GLU A 157 -11.39 0.91 -8.15
C GLU A 157 -10.92 1.20 -9.59
N LYS A 158 -11.16 2.43 -10.08
CA LYS A 158 -10.67 2.86 -11.39
C LYS A 158 -9.15 2.88 -11.46
N MET A 159 -8.48 3.36 -10.41
CA MET A 159 -7.01 3.39 -10.33
C MET A 159 -6.43 1.96 -10.36
N MET A 160 -6.98 1.02 -9.59
CA MET A 160 -6.61 -0.39 -9.62
C MET A 160 -6.86 -1.04 -10.99
N THR A 161 -7.97 -0.69 -11.65
CA THR A 161 -8.27 -1.18 -13.01
C THR A 161 -7.21 -0.69 -14.00
N LYS A 162 -6.87 0.60 -13.95
CA LYS A 162 -5.85 1.18 -14.83
C LYS A 162 -4.46 0.63 -14.53
N PHE A 163 -4.13 0.42 -13.25
CA PHE A 163 -2.89 -0.24 -12.83
C PHE A 163 -2.68 -1.57 -13.56
N VAL A 164 -3.70 -2.44 -13.59
CA VAL A 164 -3.62 -3.74 -14.28
C VAL A 164 -3.48 -3.58 -15.79
N LEU A 165 -4.26 -2.67 -16.39
CA LEU A 165 -4.29 -2.49 -17.85
C LEU A 165 -3.01 -1.89 -18.42
N THR A 166 -2.34 -1.03 -17.65
CA THR A 166 -1.17 -0.30 -18.11
C THR A 166 0.08 -0.71 -17.35
N TYR A 167 0.14 -1.90 -16.76
CA TYR A 167 1.26 -2.27 -15.91
C TYR A 167 2.61 -2.16 -16.65
N ASP A 168 3.58 -1.46 -16.05
CA ASP A 168 4.97 -1.45 -16.51
C ASP A 168 5.92 -1.69 -15.34
N GLY A 169 6.45 -2.90 -15.29
CA GLY A 169 7.38 -3.37 -14.28
C GLY A 169 8.75 -2.69 -14.24
N ASN A 170 9.13 -2.01 -15.33
CA ASN A 170 10.49 -1.52 -15.54
C ASN A 170 10.61 0.01 -15.41
N ALA A 171 9.49 0.71 -15.56
CA ALA A 171 9.38 2.16 -15.41
C ALA A 171 9.06 2.55 -13.95
N TRP A 172 10.01 3.22 -13.30
CA TRP A 172 9.80 3.74 -11.94
C TRP A 172 8.71 4.81 -11.96
N GLY A 173 7.81 4.76 -10.97
CA GLY A 173 6.71 5.71 -10.83
C GLY A 173 5.45 5.34 -11.63
N HIS A 174 5.59 4.54 -12.69
CA HIS A 174 4.51 4.23 -13.63
C HIS A 174 3.27 3.65 -12.97
N ASN A 175 3.43 2.65 -12.10
CA ASN A 175 2.31 2.00 -11.40
C ASN A 175 1.97 2.64 -10.04
N GLY A 176 2.52 3.82 -9.73
CA GLY A 176 2.31 4.52 -8.46
C GLY A 176 2.02 6.00 -8.68
N PRO A 177 2.98 6.91 -8.43
CA PRO A 177 2.77 8.35 -8.53
C PRO A 177 2.37 8.82 -9.93
N ASP A 178 2.89 8.23 -11.01
CA ASP A 178 2.54 8.66 -12.38
C ASP A 178 1.15 8.16 -12.78
N LEU A 179 0.77 6.95 -12.38
CA LEU A 179 -0.61 6.46 -12.47
C LEU A 179 -1.56 7.41 -11.74
N LEU A 180 -1.25 7.77 -10.48
CA LEU A 180 -2.07 8.69 -9.69
C LEU A 180 -2.19 10.04 -10.37
N LYS A 181 -1.08 10.60 -10.86
CA LYS A 181 -1.06 11.85 -11.62
C LYS A 181 -1.99 11.77 -12.82
N GLY A 182 -1.90 10.71 -13.63
CA GLY A 182 -2.77 10.51 -14.79
C GLY A 182 -4.25 10.43 -14.41
N MET A 183 -4.57 9.75 -13.31
CA MET A 183 -5.95 9.65 -12.80
C MET A 183 -6.49 11.03 -12.39
N VAL A 184 -5.73 11.82 -11.63
CA VAL A 184 -6.15 13.17 -11.19
C VAL A 184 -6.40 14.11 -12.37
N HIS A 185 -5.56 14.06 -13.41
CA HIS A 185 -5.74 14.88 -14.61
C HIS A 185 -7.00 14.49 -15.40
N SER A 186 -7.38 13.21 -15.39
CA SER A 186 -8.61 12.72 -16.06
C SER A 186 -9.91 12.98 -15.28
N CYS A 187 -9.83 13.51 -14.06
CA CYS A 187 -11.00 13.87 -13.24
C CYS A 187 -11.44 15.33 -13.41
N ARG A 188 -10.71 16.13 -14.20
CA ARG A 188 -11.10 17.49 -14.60
C ARG A 188 -11.93 17.45 -15.87
#